data_AF-A0A1J5WCX6-F1
#
_entry.id   AF-A0A1J5WCX6-F1
#
_cell.length_a   1.000
_cell.length_b   1.000
_cell.length_c   1.000
_cell.angle_alpha   90.00
_cell.angle_beta   90.00
_cell.angle_gamma   90.00
#
_symmetry.space_group_name_H-M   'P 1'
#
loop_
_entity.id
_entity.type
_entity.pdbx_description
1 polymer ?
#
loop_
_entity_poly.entity_id
_entity_poly.type
_entity_poly.pdbx_seq_one_letter_code
_entity_poly.pdbx_strand_id
1 'polypeptide(L)'
;VKKMQLWNGAFEFLPKLRLDEENGLEELKVIRGYCYEYNLAGVENNSIRVAHIKKLFLKENTCKLFHKLSFHEESAMEELCLDVYKYSDITELLKEENNSVWVGRVKVLRLEGYAIEMLPKLRFHEENVMEELSTHVRWYSGFPEIEKTTSSSIWVGKVKKLELGDYAADILPKLRIHEENVMEELSMNVRMNVYTHSHATVILKEMLKEKNNSVWVGRVKVLSLKERAVEIFPRLKFHGENEMDVLCLSTNEHHQL
;
A
#
# COMPACT_ATOMS: atom_id res chain seq x y z
N VAL A 1 7.01 11.23 -25.41
CA VAL A 1 7.34 9.78 -25.26
C VAL A 1 6.27 9.17 -24.38
N LYS A 2 5.58 8.11 -24.81
CA LYS A 2 4.44 7.55 -24.05
C LYS A 2 4.84 6.69 -22.85
N LYS A 3 5.96 5.99 -22.94
CA LYS A 3 6.47 5.10 -21.88
C LYS A 3 7.95 5.38 -21.65
N MET A 4 8.33 5.56 -20.39
CA MET A 4 9.70 5.82 -20.00
C MET A 4 10.13 4.77 -18.97
N GLN A 5 11.28 4.15 -19.23
CA GLN A 5 11.91 3.23 -18.30
C GLN A 5 13.29 3.74 -17.96
N LEU A 6 13.52 4.03 -16.68
CA LEU A 6 14.79 4.53 -16.16
C LEU A 6 15.41 3.41 -15.33
N TRP A 7 16.59 2.99 -15.76
CA TRP A 7 17.33 1.91 -15.13
C TRP A 7 18.52 2.47 -14.35
N ASN A 8 18.75 1.95 -13.14
CA ASN A 8 19.90 2.33 -12.30
C ASN A 8 19.95 3.86 -12.08
N GLY A 9 21.11 4.49 -12.20
CA GLY A 9 21.27 5.95 -12.02
C GLY A 9 20.59 6.81 -13.09
N ALA A 10 19.93 6.24 -14.10
CA ALA A 10 19.25 7.03 -15.13
C ALA A 10 18.14 7.95 -14.56
N PHE A 11 17.62 7.64 -13.37
CA PHE A 11 16.63 8.52 -12.72
C PHE A 11 17.19 9.83 -12.19
N GLU A 12 18.52 10.00 -12.09
CA GLU A 12 19.14 11.28 -11.74
C GLU A 12 18.88 12.35 -12.82
N PHE A 13 18.50 11.93 -14.03
CA PHE A 13 18.07 12.83 -15.08
C PHE A 13 16.62 13.25 -14.93
N LEU A 14 15.80 12.54 -14.12
CA LEU A 14 14.37 12.82 -13.97
C LEU A 14 14.07 14.28 -13.59
N PRO A 15 14.79 14.93 -12.64
CA PRO A 15 14.58 16.35 -12.33
C PRO A 15 14.90 17.31 -13.50
N LYS A 16 15.69 16.85 -14.47
CA LYS A 16 16.08 17.62 -15.67
C LYS A 16 15.10 17.41 -16.83
N LEU A 17 14.19 16.43 -16.72
CA LEU A 17 13.21 16.14 -17.75
C LEU A 17 11.97 17.03 -17.54
N ARG A 18 11.50 17.62 -18.63
CA ARG A 18 10.17 18.24 -18.66
C ARG A 18 9.16 17.12 -18.91
N LEU A 19 8.38 16.77 -17.89
CA LEU A 19 7.37 15.70 -17.91
C LEU A 19 5.95 16.27 -17.72
N ASP A 20 5.71 17.46 -18.27
CA ASP A 20 4.41 18.11 -18.25
C ASP A 20 3.44 17.55 -19.30
N GLU A 21 2.22 18.09 -19.30
CA GLU A 21 1.06 17.63 -20.09
C GLU A 21 1.36 17.53 -21.59
N GLU A 22 2.27 18.34 -22.11
CA GLU A 22 2.61 18.39 -23.54
C GLU A 22 3.39 17.13 -24.01
N ASN A 23 4.00 16.38 -23.09
CA ASN A 23 4.92 15.29 -23.44
C ASN A 23 4.23 13.93 -23.66
N GLY A 24 2.98 13.80 -23.23
CA GLY A 24 2.16 12.60 -23.35
C GLY A 24 2.74 11.36 -22.67
N LEU A 25 3.49 11.52 -21.57
CA LEU A 25 4.04 10.40 -20.81
C LEU A 25 2.94 9.73 -19.98
N GLU A 26 2.59 8.50 -20.34
CA GLU A 26 1.54 7.73 -19.69
C GLU A 26 2.10 6.74 -18.65
N GLU A 27 3.32 6.23 -18.84
CA GLU A 27 3.94 5.21 -18.00
C GLU A 27 5.37 5.57 -17.63
N LEU A 28 5.67 5.66 -16.33
CA LEU A 28 7.01 5.82 -15.80
C LEU A 28 7.38 4.60 -14.94
N LYS A 29 8.42 3.89 -15.36
CA LYS A 29 9.03 2.81 -14.60
C LYS A 29 10.44 3.22 -14.21
N VAL A 30 10.72 3.25 -12.91
CA VAL A 30 12.07 3.45 -12.41
C VAL A 30 12.49 2.18 -11.69
N ILE A 31 13.39 1.44 -12.33
CA ILE A 31 13.80 0.10 -11.90
C ILE A 31 15.30 0.13 -11.64
N ARG A 32 15.72 -0.52 -10.56
CA ARG A 32 17.14 -0.61 -10.21
C ARG A 32 17.69 -2.01 -10.45
N GLY A 33 18.93 -2.03 -10.95
CA GLY A 33 19.95 -3.05 -10.73
C GLY A 33 20.93 -2.57 -9.65
N TYR A 34 21.32 -3.48 -8.78
CA TYR A 34 22.01 -3.31 -7.49
C TYR A 34 23.10 -2.21 -7.37
N CYS A 35 23.20 -1.60 -6.17
CA CYS A 35 24.44 -1.10 -5.51
C CYS A 35 25.05 0.30 -5.79
N TYR A 36 24.29 1.40 -5.76
CA TYR A 36 24.80 2.75 -5.42
C TYR A 36 23.84 3.57 -4.53
N GLU A 37 24.34 4.23 -3.48
CA GLU A 37 23.60 5.29 -2.79
C GLU A 37 23.54 6.50 -3.72
N TYR A 38 22.33 6.98 -3.99
CA TYR A 38 22.12 8.09 -4.91
C TYR A 38 21.86 9.37 -4.14
N ASN A 39 22.45 10.45 -4.63
CA ASN A 39 22.34 11.75 -4.02
C ASN A 39 21.27 12.58 -4.74
N LEU A 40 20.06 12.61 -4.17
CA LEU A 40 19.01 13.54 -4.58
C LEU A 40 19.06 14.86 -3.78
N ALA A 41 20.21 15.18 -3.17
CA ALA A 41 20.40 16.46 -2.48
C ALA A 41 20.23 17.62 -3.46
N GLY A 42 19.50 18.64 -3.01
CA GLY A 42 19.17 19.80 -3.81
C GLY A 42 17.94 19.63 -4.71
N VAL A 43 17.36 18.43 -4.82
CA VAL A 43 16.05 18.26 -5.47
C VAL A 43 14.96 18.48 -4.43
N GLU A 44 14.22 19.58 -4.55
CA GLU A 44 13.14 19.93 -3.63
C GLU A 44 11.95 18.97 -3.73
N ASN A 45 11.18 18.85 -2.66
CA ASN A 45 9.94 18.06 -2.63
C ASN A 45 8.94 18.69 -3.61
N ASN A 46 8.14 17.86 -4.28
CA ASN A 46 7.18 18.32 -5.30
C ASN A 46 7.78 19.15 -6.46
N SER A 47 9.09 19.08 -6.71
CA SER A 47 9.74 19.85 -7.78
C SER A 47 9.65 19.18 -9.16
N ILE A 48 9.47 17.86 -9.20
CA ILE A 48 9.43 17.08 -10.44
C ILE A 48 7.98 16.88 -10.85
N ARG A 49 7.47 17.75 -11.73
CA ARG A 49 6.09 17.66 -12.22
C ARG A 49 5.91 16.45 -13.13
N VAL A 50 4.95 15.59 -12.79
CA VAL A 50 4.52 14.41 -13.55
C VAL A 50 2.99 14.45 -13.65
N ALA A 51 2.49 15.24 -14.59
CA ALA A 51 1.10 15.69 -14.54
C ALA A 51 0.06 14.62 -14.94
N HIS A 52 0.32 13.84 -15.99
CA HIS A 52 -0.67 12.89 -16.59
C HIS A 52 -0.16 11.44 -16.64
N ILE A 53 0.62 11.04 -15.63
CA ILE A 53 1.07 9.65 -15.53
C ILE A 53 -0.13 8.76 -15.17
N LYS A 54 -0.41 7.78 -16.03
CA LYS A 54 -1.38 6.72 -15.76
C LYS A 54 -0.77 5.61 -14.91
N LYS A 55 0.51 5.29 -15.12
CA LYS A 55 1.18 4.20 -14.41
C LYS A 55 2.54 4.59 -13.87
N LEU A 56 2.73 4.47 -12.57
CA LEU A 56 3.99 4.73 -11.88
C LEU A 56 4.47 3.48 -11.17
N PHE A 57 5.68 3.04 -11.52
CA PHE A 57 6.34 1.94 -10.84
C PHE A 57 7.69 2.43 -10.30
N LEU A 58 7.81 2.45 -8.98
CA LEU A 58 9.08 2.73 -8.29
C LEU A 58 9.45 1.48 -7.50
N LYS A 59 10.66 0.98 -7.73
CA LYS A 59 11.21 -0.17 -7.02
C LYS A 59 12.48 0.18 -6.27
N GLU A 60 12.71 -0.52 -5.16
CA GLU A 60 13.89 -0.39 -4.32
C GLU A 60 14.08 1.07 -3.85
N ASN A 61 15.31 1.56 -3.87
CA ASN A 61 15.64 2.91 -3.43
C ASN A 61 15.10 4.05 -4.30
N THR A 62 14.44 3.73 -5.42
CA THR A 62 13.82 4.75 -6.28
C THR A 62 12.58 5.36 -5.65
N CYS A 63 12.00 4.72 -4.62
CA CYS A 63 10.91 5.29 -3.82
C CYS A 63 11.30 6.58 -3.09
N LYS A 64 12.60 6.88 -2.93
CA LYS A 64 13.09 8.22 -2.51
C LYS A 64 12.64 9.35 -3.44
N LEU A 65 12.34 9.04 -4.71
CA LEU A 65 11.83 10.02 -5.66
C LEU A 65 10.38 10.38 -5.38
N PHE A 66 9.62 9.53 -4.69
CA PHE A 66 8.16 9.66 -4.64
C PHE A 66 7.70 11.01 -4.08
N HIS A 67 8.29 11.47 -2.98
CA HIS A 67 7.98 12.78 -2.38
C HIS A 67 8.54 13.98 -3.18
N LYS A 68 9.38 13.73 -4.19
CA LYS A 68 9.90 14.75 -5.12
C LYS A 68 9.01 14.89 -6.36
N LEU A 69 8.18 13.89 -6.65
CA LEU A 69 7.19 13.93 -7.72
C LEU A 69 6.02 14.82 -7.29
N SER A 70 5.56 15.68 -8.20
CA SER A 70 4.35 16.47 -8.06
C SER A 70 3.33 16.02 -9.10
N PHE A 71 2.17 15.60 -8.60
CA PHE A 71 1.04 15.16 -9.41
C PHE A 71 0.03 16.31 -9.53
N HIS A 72 -0.62 16.41 -10.68
CA HIS A 72 -1.70 17.37 -10.90
C HIS A 72 -2.91 17.06 -9.99
N GLU A 73 -3.72 18.06 -9.63
CA GLU A 73 -4.91 17.86 -8.80
C GLU A 73 -5.88 16.84 -9.43
N GLU A 74 -6.06 16.89 -10.75
CA GLU A 74 -6.90 15.94 -11.49
C GLU A 74 -6.22 14.61 -11.86
N SER A 75 -5.06 14.30 -11.28
CA SER A 75 -4.33 13.06 -11.58
C SER A 75 -5.20 11.84 -11.32
N ALA A 76 -5.31 10.99 -12.35
CA ALA A 76 -6.02 9.72 -12.29
C ALA A 76 -5.10 8.60 -12.78
N MET A 77 -4.48 7.89 -11.85
CA MET A 77 -3.61 6.76 -12.13
C MET A 77 -4.40 5.48 -12.30
N GLU A 78 -4.09 4.74 -13.36
CA GLU A 78 -4.48 3.35 -13.51
C GLU A 78 -3.72 2.45 -12.53
N GLU A 79 -2.44 2.73 -12.27
CA GLU A 79 -1.61 1.87 -11.42
C GLU A 79 -0.48 2.64 -10.72
N LEU A 80 -0.40 2.50 -9.40
CA LEU A 80 0.71 2.91 -8.57
C LEU A 80 1.31 1.67 -7.90
N CYS A 81 2.56 1.35 -8.24
CA CYS A 81 3.28 0.21 -7.67
C CYS A 81 4.57 0.70 -7.01
N LEU A 82 4.67 0.46 -5.71
CA LEU A 82 5.81 0.83 -4.87
C LEU A 82 6.35 -0.44 -4.20
N ASP A 83 7.63 -0.70 -4.36
CA ASP A 83 8.30 -1.89 -3.85
C ASP A 83 9.57 -1.46 -3.13
N VAL A 84 9.62 -1.60 -1.80
CA VAL A 84 10.74 -1.09 -0.99
C VAL A 84 11.35 -2.23 -0.19
N TYR A 85 12.60 -2.55 -0.49
CA TYR A 85 13.35 -3.59 0.23
C TYR A 85 14.02 -3.09 1.52
N LYS A 86 14.38 -1.80 1.62
CA LYS A 86 15.06 -1.23 2.80
C LYS A 86 14.30 -0.05 3.38
N TYR A 87 14.05 -0.08 4.69
CA TYR A 87 13.40 1.03 5.40
C TYR A 87 14.15 2.38 5.22
N SER A 88 15.48 2.36 5.20
CA SER A 88 16.33 3.54 4.96
C SER A 88 16.06 4.25 3.63
N ASP A 89 15.39 3.57 2.70
CA ASP A 89 15.06 4.14 1.39
C ASP A 89 13.81 5.03 1.39
N ILE A 90 13.05 5.05 2.49
CA ILE A 90 11.85 5.88 2.59
C ILE A 90 11.88 6.82 3.80
N THR A 91 12.92 6.78 4.64
CA THR A 91 12.99 7.58 5.87
C THR A 91 12.80 9.07 5.68
N GLU A 92 13.27 9.67 4.58
CA GLU A 92 13.03 11.08 4.28
C GLU A 92 11.55 11.35 4.00
N LEU A 93 10.91 10.49 3.20
CA LEU A 93 9.48 10.56 2.92
C LEU A 93 8.64 10.36 4.17
N LEU A 94 9.06 9.47 5.07
CA LEU A 94 8.33 9.21 6.31
C LEU A 94 8.36 10.38 7.30
N LYS A 95 9.20 11.41 7.07
CA LYS A 95 9.16 12.68 7.84
C LYS A 95 7.99 13.56 7.44
N GLU A 96 7.39 13.34 6.28
CA GLU A 96 6.20 14.05 5.84
C GLU A 96 5.03 13.81 6.81
N GLU A 97 4.13 14.79 6.87
CA GLU A 97 2.90 14.66 7.65
C GLU A 97 2.00 13.57 7.06
N ASN A 98 1.13 12.98 7.89
CA ASN A 98 0.16 12.02 7.42
C ASN A 98 -0.83 12.69 6.46
N ASN A 99 -1.22 12.00 5.40
CA ASN A 99 -2.10 12.54 4.34
C ASN A 99 -1.56 13.82 3.67
N SER A 100 -0.25 14.04 3.58
CA SER A 100 0.31 15.23 2.91
C SER A 100 0.71 14.99 1.44
N VAL A 101 1.02 13.74 1.05
CA VAL A 101 1.54 13.42 -0.28
C VAL A 101 0.40 13.14 -1.24
N TRP A 102 0.01 14.13 -2.05
CA TRP A 102 -1.07 13.99 -3.02
C TRP A 102 -0.76 12.97 -4.12
N VAL A 103 -1.66 12.00 -4.31
CA VAL A 103 -1.56 11.00 -5.40
C VAL A 103 -2.76 11.00 -6.34
N GLY A 104 -3.77 11.82 -6.06
CA GLY A 104 -5.00 11.91 -6.86
C GLY A 104 -5.90 10.68 -6.73
N ARG A 105 -6.53 10.28 -7.83
CA ARG A 105 -7.31 9.04 -7.95
C ARG A 105 -6.39 7.91 -8.37
N VAL A 106 -6.48 6.76 -7.73
CA VAL A 106 -5.66 5.57 -8.02
C VAL A 106 -6.57 4.35 -8.13
N LYS A 107 -6.59 3.72 -9.32
CA LYS A 107 -7.36 2.50 -9.56
C LYS A 107 -6.70 1.27 -8.95
N VAL A 108 -5.39 1.09 -9.10
CA VAL A 108 -4.65 -0.04 -8.54
C VAL A 108 -3.48 0.46 -7.71
N LEU A 109 -3.45 0.13 -6.43
CA LEU A 109 -2.34 0.41 -5.53
C LEU A 109 -1.67 -0.89 -5.08
N ARG A 110 -0.39 -1.04 -5.40
CA ARG A 110 0.43 -2.18 -4.96
C ARG A 110 1.58 -1.69 -4.08
N LEU A 111 1.63 -2.15 -2.83
CA LEU A 111 2.70 -1.83 -1.89
C LEU A 111 3.41 -3.11 -1.43
N GLU A 112 4.69 -3.24 -1.75
CA GLU A 112 5.51 -4.40 -1.41
C GLU A 112 6.60 -4.01 -0.40
N GLY A 113 6.83 -4.89 0.59
CA GLY A 113 7.85 -4.69 1.62
C GLY A 113 7.60 -3.44 2.47
N TYR A 114 8.61 -2.58 2.65
CA TYR A 114 8.48 -1.35 3.44
C TYR A 114 7.61 -0.28 2.80
N ALA A 115 7.18 -0.44 1.54
CA ALA A 115 6.31 0.53 0.88
C ALA A 115 4.98 0.73 1.64
N ILE A 116 4.56 -0.26 2.43
CA ILE A 116 3.38 -0.16 3.30
C ILE A 116 3.46 0.99 4.30
N GLU A 117 4.66 1.35 4.78
CA GLU A 117 4.89 2.47 5.70
C GLU A 117 4.64 3.84 5.07
N MET A 118 4.61 3.90 3.74
CA MET A 118 4.29 5.11 3.00
C MET A 118 2.78 5.39 3.01
N LEU A 119 1.95 4.36 3.21
CA LEU A 119 0.50 4.46 3.08
C LEU A 119 -0.13 5.56 3.95
N PRO A 120 0.24 5.75 5.24
CA PRO A 120 -0.28 6.86 6.06
C PRO A 120 0.08 8.26 5.53
N LYS A 121 1.10 8.38 4.67
CA LYS A 121 1.56 9.65 4.08
C LYS A 121 0.80 9.99 2.80
N LEU A 122 0.22 9.00 2.13
CA LEU A 122 -0.49 9.18 0.86
C LEU A 122 -1.85 9.83 1.07
N ARG A 123 -2.14 10.86 0.27
CA ARG A 123 -3.44 11.53 0.20
C ARG A 123 -4.13 11.20 -1.12
N PHE A 124 -5.17 10.39 -1.03
CA PHE A 124 -6.06 10.09 -2.14
C PHE A 124 -7.15 11.15 -2.28
N HIS A 125 -7.70 11.26 -3.49
CA HIS A 125 -8.92 12.03 -3.72
C HIS A 125 -10.08 11.50 -2.84
N GLU A 126 -10.97 12.38 -2.38
CA GLU A 126 -12.08 12.02 -1.49
C GLU A 126 -13.00 10.98 -2.13
N GLU A 127 -13.31 11.16 -3.41
CA GLU A 127 -14.13 10.24 -4.22
C GLU A 127 -13.34 9.07 -4.85
N ASN A 128 -12.17 8.71 -4.30
CA ASN A 128 -11.37 7.63 -4.88
C ASN A 128 -12.12 6.28 -4.85
N VAL A 129 -12.20 5.63 -6.01
CA VAL A 129 -12.73 4.27 -6.17
C VAL A 129 -11.62 3.40 -6.73
N MET A 130 -11.03 2.60 -5.86
CA MET A 130 -9.93 1.70 -6.17
C MET A 130 -10.48 0.35 -6.63
N GLU A 131 -9.99 -0.13 -7.78
CA GLU A 131 -10.22 -1.48 -8.27
C GLU A 131 -9.47 -2.50 -7.40
N GLU A 132 -8.24 -2.18 -6.98
CA GLU A 132 -7.42 -3.08 -6.15
C GLU A 132 -6.46 -2.34 -5.23
N LEU A 133 -6.48 -2.70 -3.94
CA LEU A 133 -5.41 -2.42 -2.97
C LEU A 133 -4.75 -3.74 -2.59
N SER A 134 -3.51 -3.96 -3.04
CA SER A 134 -2.74 -5.17 -2.72
C SER A 134 -1.49 -4.81 -1.94
N THR A 135 -1.27 -5.46 -0.79
CA THR A 135 -0.07 -5.26 0.00
C THR A 135 0.51 -6.59 0.45
N HIS A 136 1.81 -6.80 0.26
CA HIS A 136 2.49 -8.02 0.68
C HIS A 136 3.81 -7.70 1.36
N VAL A 137 3.99 -8.30 2.55
CA VAL A 137 5.14 -8.04 3.39
C VAL A 137 5.66 -9.36 3.91
N ARG A 138 6.69 -9.91 3.25
CA ARG A 138 7.20 -11.26 3.56
C ARG A 138 8.06 -11.34 4.81
N TRP A 139 8.62 -10.21 5.25
CA TRP A 139 9.58 -10.15 6.34
C TRP A 139 9.21 -9.03 7.29
N TYR A 140 9.28 -9.29 8.59
CA TYR A 140 9.00 -8.30 9.61
C TYR A 140 10.26 -7.75 10.24
N SER A 141 10.34 -6.44 10.28
CA SER A 141 11.35 -5.71 11.04
C SER A 141 10.74 -4.59 11.88
N GLY A 142 9.43 -4.63 12.15
CA GLY A 142 8.67 -3.52 12.71
C GLY A 142 8.22 -2.52 11.65
N PHE A 143 7.05 -1.93 11.89
CA PHE A 143 6.49 -0.85 11.07
C PHE A 143 6.15 0.39 11.93
N PRO A 144 7.15 1.19 12.34
CA PRO A 144 6.93 2.29 13.28
C PRO A 144 5.89 3.31 12.83
N GLU A 145 5.75 3.62 11.54
CA GLU A 145 4.76 4.62 11.10
C GLU A 145 3.33 4.05 11.17
N ILE A 146 3.15 2.79 10.78
CA ILE A 146 1.87 2.09 10.94
C ILE A 146 1.51 1.90 12.43
N GLU A 147 2.48 1.57 13.29
CA GLU A 147 2.24 1.40 14.74
C GLU A 147 1.81 2.71 15.41
N LYS A 148 2.35 3.87 14.98
CA LYS A 148 1.94 5.20 15.45
C LYS A 148 0.55 5.61 14.95
N THR A 149 0.10 5.01 13.86
CA THR A 149 -1.16 5.35 13.21
C THR A 149 -2.34 4.85 14.04
N THR A 150 -3.35 5.69 14.24
CA THR A 150 -4.56 5.32 14.99
C THR A 150 -5.48 4.46 14.13
N SER A 151 -6.34 3.66 14.76
CA SER A 151 -7.32 2.83 14.03
C SER A 151 -8.23 3.69 13.15
N SER A 152 -8.52 3.18 11.94
CA SER A 152 -9.36 3.84 10.93
C SER A 152 -8.98 5.29 10.60
N SER A 153 -7.69 5.59 10.48
CA SER A 153 -7.20 6.94 10.15
C SER A 153 -6.65 7.10 8.73
N ILE A 154 -6.33 6.00 8.05
CA ILE A 154 -5.79 6.00 6.68
C ILE A 154 -6.95 5.96 5.68
N TRP A 155 -7.30 7.07 5.05
CA TRP A 155 -8.36 7.10 4.03
C TRP A 155 -7.93 6.42 2.74
N VAL A 156 -8.69 5.43 2.27
CA VAL A 156 -8.45 4.76 0.97
C VAL A 156 -9.63 4.88 -0.01
N GLY A 157 -10.75 5.47 0.42
CA GLY A 157 -11.97 5.59 -0.38
C GLY A 157 -12.76 4.28 -0.46
N LYS A 158 -13.36 4.02 -1.62
CA LYS A 158 -14.02 2.74 -1.94
C LYS A 158 -12.99 1.79 -2.54
N VAL A 159 -13.01 0.51 -2.14
CA VAL A 159 -12.06 -0.52 -2.57
C VAL A 159 -12.83 -1.77 -2.98
N LYS A 160 -12.69 -2.16 -4.26
CA LYS A 160 -13.33 -3.36 -4.80
C LYS A 160 -12.61 -4.64 -4.40
N LYS A 161 -11.28 -4.69 -4.51
CA LYS A 161 -10.47 -5.82 -4.07
C LYS A 161 -9.42 -5.38 -3.06
N LEU A 162 -9.41 -6.01 -1.89
CA LEU A 162 -8.40 -5.80 -0.85
C LEU A 162 -7.63 -7.10 -0.62
N GLU A 163 -6.35 -7.10 -0.94
CA GLU A 163 -5.45 -8.25 -0.78
C GLU A 163 -4.32 -7.92 0.20
N LEU A 164 -4.27 -8.63 1.34
CA LEU A 164 -3.25 -8.44 2.37
C LEU A 164 -2.48 -9.73 2.62
N GLY A 165 -1.19 -9.73 2.33
CA GLY A 165 -0.31 -10.88 2.52
C GLY A 165 0.64 -10.74 3.70
N ASP A 166 0.77 -11.82 4.46
CA ASP A 166 1.73 -11.99 5.55
C ASP A 166 1.60 -10.85 6.59
N TYR A 167 2.68 -10.11 6.88
CA TYR A 167 2.65 -9.03 7.88
C TYR A 167 1.82 -7.82 7.49
N ALA A 168 1.39 -7.73 6.22
CA ALA A 168 0.57 -6.62 5.75
C ALA A 168 -0.85 -6.64 6.35
N ALA A 169 -1.32 -7.80 6.85
CA ALA A 169 -2.64 -7.91 7.47
C ALA A 169 -2.85 -6.96 8.67
N ASP A 170 -1.78 -6.54 9.34
CA ASP A 170 -1.83 -5.58 10.45
C ASP A 170 -2.17 -4.15 10.02
N ILE A 171 -2.22 -3.85 8.72
CA ILE A 171 -2.69 -2.54 8.23
C ILE A 171 -4.21 -2.41 8.25
N LEU A 172 -4.93 -3.54 8.17
CA LEU A 172 -6.39 -3.54 8.06
C LEU A 172 -7.12 -2.68 9.10
N PRO A 173 -6.78 -2.70 10.40
CA PRO A 173 -7.49 -1.90 11.40
C PRO A 173 -7.16 -0.40 11.28
N LYS A 174 -6.08 -0.04 10.57
CA LYS A 174 -5.69 1.36 10.32
C LYS A 174 -6.39 1.95 9.10
N LEU A 175 -6.89 1.10 8.19
CA LEU A 175 -7.61 1.54 6.99
C LEU A 175 -8.98 2.11 7.37
N ARG A 176 -9.29 3.26 6.77
CA ARG A 176 -10.61 3.88 6.75
C ARG A 176 -11.22 3.68 5.37
N ILE A 177 -12.00 2.61 5.25
CA ILE A 177 -12.78 2.28 4.05
C ILE A 177 -14.12 3.02 4.13
N HIS A 178 -14.58 3.55 2.99
CA HIS A 178 -15.86 4.26 2.89
C HIS A 178 -17.03 3.42 3.45
N GLU A 179 -17.99 4.05 4.13
CA GLU A 179 -19.12 3.35 4.77
C GLU A 179 -20.00 2.59 3.75
N GLU A 180 -20.27 3.18 2.59
CA GLU A 180 -21.02 2.53 1.51
C GLU A 180 -20.21 1.49 0.70
N ASN A 181 -18.99 1.12 1.11
CA ASN A 181 -18.14 0.26 0.30
C ASN A 181 -18.79 -1.12 0.04
N VAL A 182 -18.77 -1.54 -1.23
CA VAL A 182 -19.14 -2.88 -1.67
C VAL A 182 -17.90 -3.52 -2.26
N MET A 183 -17.23 -4.31 -1.44
CA MET A 183 -16.03 -5.04 -1.80
C MET A 183 -16.42 -6.33 -2.54
N GLU A 184 -15.85 -6.52 -3.72
CA GLU A 184 -15.95 -7.75 -4.49
C GLU A 184 -15.15 -8.87 -3.80
N GLU A 185 -13.95 -8.56 -3.27
CA GLU A 185 -13.12 -9.55 -2.57
C GLU A 185 -12.27 -8.93 -1.45
N LEU A 186 -12.32 -9.54 -0.27
CA LEU A 186 -11.35 -9.39 0.80
C LEU A 186 -10.54 -10.69 0.93
N SER A 187 -9.26 -10.64 0.62
CA SER A 187 -8.36 -11.80 0.67
C SER A 187 -7.19 -11.54 1.59
N MET A 188 -7.00 -12.42 2.56
CA MET A 188 -5.89 -12.36 3.50
C MET A 188 -5.22 -13.72 3.62
N ASN A 189 -3.91 -13.73 3.44
CA ASN A 189 -3.11 -14.94 3.59
C ASN A 189 -1.92 -14.66 4.49
N VAL A 190 -1.98 -15.16 5.72
CA VAL A 190 -0.97 -14.90 6.74
C VAL A 190 -0.21 -16.18 7.03
N ARG A 191 0.91 -16.36 6.33
CA ARG A 191 1.59 -17.65 6.32
C ARG A 191 2.42 -17.89 7.57
N MET A 192 2.37 -19.11 8.10
CA MET A 192 3.24 -19.55 9.20
C MET A 192 4.55 -20.09 8.62
N ASN A 193 5.55 -19.22 8.43
CA ASN A 193 6.84 -19.68 7.92
C ASN A 193 7.72 -20.27 9.04
N VAL A 194 8.29 -21.45 8.80
CA VAL A 194 9.05 -22.25 9.77
C VAL A 194 10.38 -21.56 10.16
N TYR A 195 10.93 -20.72 9.29
CA TYR A 195 12.15 -19.94 9.58
C TYR A 195 11.92 -18.73 10.50
N THR A 196 10.65 -18.39 10.76
CA THR A 196 10.22 -17.24 11.57
C THR A 196 9.49 -17.68 12.83
N HIS A 197 9.85 -18.84 13.42
CA HIS A 197 9.25 -19.32 14.67
C HIS A 197 9.33 -18.29 15.82
N SER A 198 10.30 -17.37 15.81
CA SER A 198 10.37 -16.25 16.76
C SER A 198 9.49 -15.04 16.42
N HIS A 199 8.93 -14.95 15.20
CA HIS A 199 8.10 -13.83 14.74
C HIS A 199 6.63 -14.20 14.54
N ALA A 200 6.24 -15.48 14.68
CA ALA A 200 4.83 -15.87 14.64
C ALA A 200 4.01 -15.07 15.65
N THR A 201 4.54 -14.84 16.87
CA THR A 201 3.87 -14.03 17.91
C THR A 201 3.66 -12.56 17.54
N VAL A 202 4.33 -12.07 16.49
CA VAL A 202 4.29 -10.64 16.10
C VAL A 202 3.33 -10.38 14.95
N ILE A 203 2.99 -11.38 14.13
CA ILE A 203 2.01 -11.19 13.06
C ILE A 203 0.61 -11.03 13.66
N LEU A 204 -0.18 -10.08 13.16
CA LEU A 204 -1.53 -9.75 13.65
C LEU A 204 -1.52 -9.02 15.01
N LYS A 205 -0.38 -8.43 15.41
CA LYS A 205 -0.26 -7.73 16.71
C LYS A 205 -1.25 -6.58 16.82
N GLU A 206 -1.48 -5.82 15.76
CA GLU A 206 -2.45 -4.72 15.77
C GLU A 206 -3.86 -5.26 15.63
N MET A 207 -4.09 -6.22 14.73
CA MET A 207 -5.42 -6.80 14.52
C MET A 207 -5.97 -7.55 15.75
N LEU A 208 -5.14 -8.27 16.51
CA LEU A 208 -5.62 -9.04 17.66
C LEU A 208 -5.95 -8.18 18.89
N LYS A 209 -5.42 -6.94 18.96
CA LYS A 209 -5.77 -5.93 19.97
C LYS A 209 -7.18 -5.37 19.77
N GLU A 210 -7.68 -5.40 18.54
CA GLU A 210 -9.00 -4.91 18.22
C GLU A 210 -10.09 -5.73 18.91
N LYS A 211 -11.23 -5.11 19.16
CA LYS A 211 -12.39 -5.79 19.75
C LYS A 211 -13.09 -6.63 18.68
N ASN A 212 -13.90 -7.60 19.12
CA ASN A 212 -14.77 -8.29 18.18
C ASN A 212 -15.70 -7.29 17.50
N ASN A 213 -15.90 -7.46 16.19
CA ASN A 213 -16.73 -6.59 15.37
C ASN A 213 -16.34 -5.09 15.43
N SER A 214 -15.04 -4.75 15.56
CA SER A 214 -14.59 -3.34 15.52
C SER A 214 -13.97 -2.90 14.19
N VAL A 215 -13.41 -3.81 13.41
CA VAL A 215 -12.67 -3.48 12.18
C VAL A 215 -13.61 -3.42 10.99
N TRP A 216 -14.00 -2.22 10.57
CA TRP A 216 -14.95 -2.00 9.47
C TRP A 216 -14.41 -2.42 8.10
N VAL A 217 -15.14 -3.28 7.39
CA VAL A 217 -14.81 -3.72 6.02
C VAL A 217 -15.93 -3.45 4.99
N GLY A 218 -17.07 -2.88 5.42
CA GLY A 218 -18.22 -2.61 4.55
C GLY A 218 -19.00 -3.87 4.19
N ARG A 219 -19.55 -3.92 2.97
CA ARG A 219 -20.11 -5.14 2.38
C ARG A 219 -19.01 -5.91 1.65
N VAL A 220 -18.95 -7.22 1.80
CA VAL A 220 -17.94 -8.11 1.22
C VAL A 220 -18.63 -9.31 0.58
N LYS A 221 -18.50 -9.44 -0.74
CA LYS A 221 -19.06 -10.57 -1.50
C LYS A 221 -18.24 -11.85 -1.31
N VAL A 222 -16.92 -11.75 -1.43
CA VAL A 222 -16.00 -12.87 -1.25
C VAL A 222 -15.04 -12.57 -0.11
N LEU A 223 -15.04 -13.41 0.93
CA LEU A 223 -14.06 -13.37 2.00
C LEU A 223 -13.20 -14.63 1.96
N SER A 224 -11.89 -14.46 1.77
CA SER A 224 -10.91 -15.54 1.78
C SER A 224 -9.86 -15.29 2.85
N LEU A 225 -9.92 -16.05 3.96
CA LEU A 225 -8.93 -16.00 5.04
C LEU A 225 -8.16 -17.32 5.08
N LYS A 226 -6.84 -17.22 4.88
CA LYS A 226 -5.93 -18.37 4.84
C LYS A 226 -4.92 -18.31 5.98
N GLU A 227 -4.64 -19.49 6.51
CA GLU A 227 -3.72 -19.74 7.62
C GLU A 227 -4.09 -18.91 8.85
N ARG A 228 -3.16 -18.14 9.42
CA ARG A 228 -3.43 -17.37 10.64
C ARG A 228 -4.39 -16.20 10.42
N ALA A 229 -4.69 -15.85 9.17
CA ALA A 229 -5.71 -14.85 8.86
C ALA A 229 -7.11 -15.26 9.33
N VAL A 230 -7.35 -16.54 9.63
CA VAL A 230 -8.64 -16.97 10.19
C VAL A 230 -8.84 -16.39 11.61
N GLU A 231 -7.78 -16.14 12.37
CA GLU A 231 -7.84 -15.59 13.75
C GLU A 231 -8.46 -14.19 13.82
N ILE A 232 -8.41 -13.43 12.73
CA ILE A 232 -8.97 -12.07 12.69
C ILE A 232 -10.44 -12.04 12.29
N PHE A 233 -11.03 -13.16 11.85
CA PHE A 233 -12.43 -13.21 11.45
C PHE A 233 -13.38 -12.59 12.50
N PRO A 234 -13.26 -12.88 13.81
CA PRO A 234 -14.13 -12.27 14.84
C PRO A 234 -13.96 -10.75 14.99
N ARG A 235 -12.88 -10.17 14.47
CA ARG A 235 -12.58 -8.72 14.56
C ARG A 235 -13.24 -7.93 13.44
N LEU A 236 -13.56 -8.58 12.32
CA LEU A 236 -14.16 -7.93 11.16
C LEU A 236 -15.61 -7.51 11.46
N LYS A 237 -15.93 -6.27 11.10
CA LYS A 237 -17.25 -5.67 11.17
C LYS A 237 -17.78 -5.45 9.77
N PHE A 238 -18.82 -6.20 9.42
CA PHE A 238 -19.54 -6.06 8.17
C PHE A 238 -20.72 -5.10 8.30
N HIS A 239 -21.17 -4.57 7.17
CA HIS A 239 -22.43 -3.85 7.09
C HIS A 239 -23.62 -4.74 7.52
N GLY A 240 -24.67 -4.16 8.12
CA GLY A 240 -25.82 -4.93 8.64
C GLY A 240 -26.58 -5.72 7.57
N GLU A 241 -26.59 -5.21 6.34
CA GLU A 241 -27.18 -5.84 5.14
C GLU A 241 -26.13 -6.57 4.29
N ASN A 242 -25.09 -7.14 4.92
CA ASN A 242 -24.05 -7.85 4.17
C ASN A 242 -24.54 -9.23 3.72
N GLU A 243 -24.66 -9.42 2.42
CA GLU A 243 -24.86 -10.71 1.78
C GLU A 243 -23.53 -11.18 1.16
N MET A 244 -22.92 -12.18 1.79
CA MET A 244 -21.65 -12.75 1.34
C MET A 244 -21.91 -13.96 0.43
N ASP A 245 -21.38 -13.93 -0.79
CA ASP A 245 -21.48 -15.00 -1.77
C ASP A 245 -20.58 -16.19 -1.40
N VAL A 246 -19.35 -15.90 -0.93
CA VAL A 246 -18.33 -16.91 -0.64
C VAL A 246 -17.59 -16.58 0.65
N LEU A 247 -17.59 -17.53 1.58
CA LEU A 247 -16.73 -17.53 2.77
C LEU A 247 -15.76 -18.70 2.70
N CYS A 248 -14.48 -18.41 2.48
CA CYS A 248 -13.40 -19.39 2.47
C CYS A 248 -12.49 -19.17 3.67
N LEU A 249 -12.50 -20.12 4.60
CA LEU A 249 -11.61 -20.14 5.77
C LEU A 249 -10.76 -21.40 5.69
N SER A 250 -9.44 -21.25 5.64
CA SER A 250 -8.51 -22.37 5.54
C SER A 250 -7.41 -22.18 6.57
N THR A 251 -7.23 -23.12 7.49
CA THR A 251 -6.07 -23.16 8.38
C THR A 251 -5.19 -24.34 8.00
N ASN A 252 -3.87 -24.23 8.19
CA ASN A 252 -3.00 -25.40 8.10
C ASN A 252 -3.04 -26.12 9.46
N GLU A 253 -3.25 -27.45 9.43
CA GLU A 253 -3.40 -28.32 10.60
C GLU A 253 -2.10 -28.44 11.42
N HIS A 254 -1.74 -27.44 12.23
CA HIS A 254 -0.78 -27.62 13.35
C HIS A 254 -1.03 -26.65 14.52
N HIS A 255 -2.30 -26.35 14.83
CA HIS A 255 -2.65 -25.76 16.12
C HIS A 255 -2.84 -26.90 17.13
N GLN A 256 -1.77 -27.31 17.81
CA GLN A 256 -1.93 -27.91 19.13
C GLN A 256 -2.35 -26.78 20.07
N LEU A 257 -3.61 -26.84 20.52
CA LEU A 257 -4.15 -26.07 21.65
C LEU A 257 -3.38 -26.39 22.94
#